data_AF-A0A949Y4L0-F1
#
_entry.id   AF-A0A949Y4L0-F1
#
_cell.length_a   1.000
_cell.length_b   1.000
_cell.length_c   1.000
_cell.angle_alpha   90.00
_cell.angle_beta   90.00
_cell.angle_gamma   90.00
#
_symmetry.space_group_name_H-M   'P 1'
#
loop_
_entity.id
_entity.type
_entity.pdbx_description
1 polymer ?
#
loop_
_entity_poly.entity_id
_entity_poly.type
_entity_poly.pdbx_seq_one_letter_code
_entity_poly.pdbx_strand_id
1 'polypeptide(L)'
;MKQKTEIKGRNIAYTLLGSEGAPAVVLGHALGSNSDIWGYQLPLLTARFRVLVYDLPGHGESDPPVGQYSFDALATDLATLLDHTGVSRATLVGLSIGGMIAQHFASL
;
A
#
# COMPACT_ATOMS: atom_id res chain seq x y z
N MET A 1 8.86 -12.44 2.51
CA MET A 1 7.72 -12.53 3.46
C MET A 1 7.23 -11.12 3.73
N LYS A 2 5.91 -10.94 3.91
CA LYS A 2 5.35 -9.64 4.23
C LYS A 2 5.82 -9.20 5.63
N GLN A 3 6.13 -7.92 5.76
CA GLN A 3 6.30 -7.25 7.03
C GLN A 3 4.93 -6.78 7.51
N LYS A 4 4.79 -6.56 8.82
CA LYS A 4 3.58 -5.97 9.41
C LYS A 4 3.97 -4.78 10.25
N THR A 5 3.13 -3.76 10.24
CA THR A 5 3.27 -2.58 11.10
C THR A 5 1.92 -2.23 11.70
N GLU A 6 1.92 -1.77 12.95
CA GLU A 6 0.70 -1.36 13.63
C GLU A 6 0.33 0.07 13.20
N ILE A 7 -0.86 0.22 12.63
CA ILE A 7 -1.43 1.50 12.20
C ILE A 7 -2.78 1.64 12.87
N LYS A 8 -2.90 2.57 13.84
CA LYS A 8 -4.15 2.86 14.55
C LYS A 8 -4.81 1.62 15.19
N GLY A 9 -4.02 0.77 15.85
CA GLY A 9 -4.53 -0.40 16.58
C GLY A 9 -4.84 -1.62 15.71
N ARG A 10 -4.32 -1.68 14.47
CA ARG A 10 -4.44 -2.84 13.56
C ARG A 10 -3.13 -3.05 12.82
N ASN A 11 -2.79 -4.31 12.54
CA ASN A 11 -1.62 -4.63 11.74
C ASN A 11 -1.92 -4.49 10.25
N ILE A 12 -1.09 -3.73 9.54
CA ILE A 12 -1.10 -3.64 8.08
C ILE A 12 0.11 -4.41 7.53
N ALA A 13 -0.17 -5.39 6.69
CA ALA A 13 0.84 -6.17 6.00
C ALA A 13 1.31 -5.46 4.74
N TYR A 14 2.62 -5.43 4.54
CA TYR A 14 3.24 -4.80 3.39
C TYR A 14 4.55 -5.48 3.00
N THR A 15 5.06 -5.12 1.83
CA THR A 15 6.38 -5.53 1.35
C THR A 15 7.00 -4.35 0.63
N LEU A 16 8.26 -4.06 0.95
CA LEU A 16 9.02 -2.97 0.38
C LEU A 16 10.26 -3.55 -0.31
N LEU A 17 10.36 -3.37 -1.63
CA LEU A 17 11.34 -4.02 -2.50
C LEU A 17 12.04 -3.01 -3.40
N GLY A 18 13.15 -3.43 -4.02
CA GLY A 18 13.95 -2.58 -4.90
C GLY A 18 14.97 -1.73 -4.12
N SER A 19 15.81 -1.00 -4.85
CA SER A 19 16.96 -0.28 -4.28
C SER A 19 16.56 0.92 -3.42
N GLU A 20 17.27 1.15 -2.33
CA GLU A 20 17.16 2.40 -1.56
C GLU A 20 17.55 3.60 -2.42
N GLY A 21 16.86 4.73 -2.23
CA GLY A 21 17.06 5.95 -3.02
C GLY A 21 16.44 5.94 -4.43
N ALA A 22 15.96 4.79 -4.93
CA ALA A 22 15.21 4.74 -6.18
C ALA A 22 13.84 5.45 -6.04
N PRO A 23 13.27 6.02 -7.12
CA PRO A 23 11.94 6.61 -7.05
C PRO A 23 10.90 5.59 -6.57
N ALA A 24 9.99 6.02 -5.69
CA ALA A 24 9.05 5.10 -5.08
C ALA A 24 7.77 4.92 -5.91
N VAL A 25 7.26 3.69 -5.92
CA VAL A 25 5.96 3.32 -6.50
C VAL A 25 5.17 2.54 -5.46
N VAL A 26 3.91 2.92 -5.23
CA VAL A 26 2.99 2.19 -4.34
C VAL A 26 1.96 1.45 -5.18
N LEU A 27 1.72 0.18 -4.89
CA LEU A 27 0.71 -0.63 -5.58
C LEU A 27 -0.45 -0.97 -4.64
N GLY A 28 -1.65 -0.46 -4.95
CA GLY A 28 -2.90 -0.74 -4.23
C GLY A 28 -3.76 -1.77 -4.98
N HIS A 29 -4.16 -2.86 -4.30
CA HIS A 29 -4.90 -3.96 -4.92
C HIS A 29 -6.42 -3.69 -5.06
N ALA A 30 -7.11 -4.58 -5.78
CA ALA A 30 -8.57 -4.54 -5.94
C ALA A 30 -9.32 -5.16 -4.74
N LEU A 31 -10.59 -4.79 -4.55
CA LEU A 31 -11.44 -5.35 -3.49
C LEU A 31 -11.57 -6.88 -3.66
N GLY A 32 -11.57 -7.62 -2.55
CA GLY A 32 -11.64 -9.09 -2.56
C GLY A 32 -10.34 -9.77 -3.00
N SER A 33 -9.23 -9.02 -3.04
CA SER A 33 -7.90 -9.52 -3.37
C SER A 33 -6.86 -9.14 -2.31
N ASN A 34 -5.58 -9.27 -2.60
CA ASN A 34 -4.47 -8.84 -1.73
C ASN A 34 -3.29 -8.33 -2.58
N SER A 35 -2.16 -7.98 -1.96
CA SER A 35 -0.97 -7.46 -2.65
C SER A 35 -0.35 -8.42 -3.68
N ASP A 36 -0.66 -9.73 -3.61
CA ASP A 36 -0.01 -10.76 -4.42
C ASP A 36 -0.43 -10.68 -5.89
N ILE A 37 -1.51 -9.95 -6.22
CA ILE A 37 -1.92 -9.70 -7.61
C ILE A 37 -0.84 -9.01 -8.44
N TRP A 38 0.08 -8.30 -7.78
CA TRP A 38 1.16 -7.56 -8.42
C TRP A 38 2.39 -8.44 -8.70
N GLY A 39 2.35 -9.73 -8.36
CA GLY A 39 3.49 -10.64 -8.45
C GLY A 39 4.20 -10.64 -9.81
N TYR A 40 3.45 -10.53 -10.91
CA TYR A 40 4.03 -10.49 -12.26
C TYR A 40 4.67 -9.14 -12.62
N GLN A 41 4.21 -8.05 -12.02
CA GLN A 41 4.76 -6.71 -12.26
C GLN A 41 5.97 -6.43 -11.37
N LEU A 42 6.05 -7.05 -10.18
CA LEU A 42 7.10 -6.80 -9.20
C LEU A 42 8.52 -6.93 -9.76
N PRO A 43 8.91 -7.99 -10.51
CA PRO A 43 10.27 -8.10 -11.05
C PRO A 43 10.63 -6.96 -12.01
N LEU A 44 9.66 -6.50 -12.81
CA LEU A 44 9.87 -5.42 -13.78
C LEU A 44 9.97 -4.05 -13.10
N LEU A 45 9.14 -3.81 -12.08
CA LEU A 45 9.13 -2.53 -11.37
C LEU A 45 10.34 -2.39 -10.43
N THR A 46 10.67 -3.45 -9.68
CA THR A 46 11.77 -3.42 -8.69
C THR A 46 13.15 -3.29 -9.32
N ALA A 47 13.29 -3.56 -10.63
CA ALA A 47 14.51 -3.29 -11.37
C ALA A 47 14.84 -1.78 -11.48
N ARG A 48 13.86 -0.90 -11.25
CA ARG A 48 14.00 0.57 -11.45
C ARG A 48 13.46 1.41 -10.30
N PHE A 49 12.57 0.87 -9.49
CA PHE A 49 11.82 1.61 -8.48
C PHE A 49 11.94 0.96 -7.11
N ARG A 50 11.76 1.78 -6.07
CA ARG A 50 11.48 1.30 -4.72
C ARG A 50 9.98 1.01 -4.64
N VAL A 51 9.59 -0.25 -4.61
CA VAL A 51 8.18 -0.66 -4.74
C VAL A 51 7.60 -1.03 -3.38
N LEU A 52 6.58 -0.29 -2.95
CA LEU A 52 5.75 -0.61 -1.78
C LEU A 52 4.46 -1.29 -2.25
N VAL A 53 4.20 -2.48 -1.76
CA VAL A 53 2.91 -3.18 -1.92
C VAL A 53 2.35 -3.46 -0.54
N TYR A 54 1.03 -3.36 -0.40
CA TYR A 54 0.38 -3.54 0.90
C TYR A 54 -0.99 -4.19 0.75
N ASP A 55 -1.43 -4.86 1.80
CA ASP A 55 -2.76 -5.43 1.92
C ASP A 55 -3.68 -4.40 2.59
N LEU A 56 -4.80 -4.07 1.96
CA LEU A 56 -5.83 -3.21 2.52
C LEU A 56 -6.38 -3.81 3.83
N PRO A 57 -6.91 -3.00 4.77
CA PRO A 57 -7.52 -3.53 6.00
C PRO A 57 -8.54 -4.64 5.71
N GLY A 58 -8.44 -5.77 6.41
CA GLY A 58 -9.31 -6.94 6.23
C GLY A 58 -9.03 -7.77 4.97
N HIS A 59 -7.89 -7.54 4.31
CA HIS A 59 -7.44 -8.32 3.16
C HIS A 59 -6.07 -8.93 3.41
N GLY A 60 -5.78 -10.05 2.73
CA GLY A 60 -4.49 -10.72 2.82
C GLY A 60 -4.07 -11.00 4.27
N GLU A 61 -2.93 -10.45 4.67
CA GLU A 61 -2.36 -10.60 6.01
C GLU A 61 -2.60 -9.38 6.93
N SER A 62 -3.36 -8.37 6.46
CA SER A 62 -3.76 -7.22 7.27
C SER A 62 -4.97 -7.52 8.14
N ASP A 63 -4.96 -6.98 9.36
CA ASP A 63 -6.09 -7.06 10.27
C ASP A 63 -7.33 -6.34 9.70
N PRO A 64 -8.55 -6.73 10.09
CA PRO A 64 -9.78 -6.04 9.70
C PRO A 64 -9.79 -4.57 10.14
N PRO A 65 -10.62 -3.74 9.51
CA PRO A 65 -10.75 -2.33 9.87
C PRO A 65 -11.24 -2.15 11.32
N VAL A 66 -10.67 -1.16 12.00
CA VAL A 66 -11.21 -0.66 13.29
C VAL A 66 -12.18 0.48 12.96
N GLY A 67 -13.47 0.24 13.12
CA GLY A 67 -14.53 1.21 12.81
C GLY A 67 -15.00 1.17 11.35
N GLN A 68 -15.51 2.29 10.86
CA GLN A 68 -16.10 2.37 9.51
C GLN A 68 -15.04 2.45 8.41
N TYR A 69 -15.34 1.80 7.29
CA TYR A 69 -14.57 1.95 6.06
C TYR A 69 -14.90 3.30 5.41
N SER A 70 -13.92 4.19 5.30
CA SER A 70 -14.01 5.44 4.53
C SER A 70 -12.74 5.68 3.73
N PHE A 71 -12.84 6.44 2.63
CA PHE A 71 -11.66 6.79 1.84
C PHE A 71 -10.66 7.63 2.65
N ASP A 72 -11.13 8.48 3.58
CA ASP A 72 -10.26 9.22 4.50
C ASP A 72 -9.47 8.28 5.41
N ALA A 73 -10.12 7.26 5.97
CA ALA A 73 -9.45 6.28 6.81
C ALA A 73 -8.37 5.53 6.03
N LEU A 74 -8.70 5.07 4.82
CA LEU A 74 -7.78 4.33 3.95
C LEU A 74 -6.61 5.19 3.46
N ALA A 75 -6.87 6.44 3.09
CA ALA A 75 -5.82 7.38 2.71
C ALA A 75 -4.91 7.70 3.90
N THR A 76 -5.47 7.83 5.12
CA THR A 76 -4.65 8.03 6.31
C THR A 76 -3.81 6.80 6.65
N ASP A 77 -4.34 5.58 6.46
CA ASP A 77 -3.55 4.36 6.65
C ASP A 77 -2.38 4.32 5.65
N LEU A 78 -2.64 4.68 4.39
CA LEU A 78 -1.58 4.79 3.38
C LEU A 78 -0.55 5.86 3.76
N ALA A 79 -0.96 7.03 4.24
CA ALA A 79 -0.05 8.08 4.71
C ALA A 79 0.85 7.56 5.84
N THR A 80 0.24 6.91 6.84
CA THR A 80 0.96 6.36 7.99
C THR A 80 1.94 5.26 7.57
N LEU A 81 1.56 4.43 6.59
CA LEU A 81 2.44 3.39 6.06
C LEU A 81 3.61 4.00 5.28
N LEU A 82 3.39 5.07 4.51
CA LEU A 82 4.45 5.80 3.81
C LEU A 82 5.44 6.41 4.80
N ASP A 83 4.95 7.05 5.85
CA ASP A 83 5.78 7.60 6.93
C ASP A 83 6.60 6.50 7.62
N HIS A 84 5.95 5.39 7.98
CA HIS A 84 6.61 4.23 8.60
C HIS A 84 7.72 3.64 7.72
N THR A 85 7.51 3.61 6.41
CA THR A 85 8.47 3.04 5.45
C THR A 85 9.50 4.05 4.95
N GLY A 86 9.46 5.30 5.44
CA GLY A 86 10.38 6.37 5.05
C GLY A 86 10.18 6.86 3.61
N VAL A 87 9.00 6.63 3.02
CA VAL A 87 8.70 7.03 1.63
C VAL A 87 8.04 8.41 1.64
N SER A 88 8.82 9.45 1.38
CA SER A 88 8.33 10.85 1.39
C SER A 88 7.59 11.28 0.12
N ARG A 89 7.86 10.63 -1.02
CA ARG A 89 7.18 10.88 -2.31
C ARG A 89 7.10 9.60 -3.12
N ALA A 90 5.93 9.32 -3.67
CA ALA A 90 5.73 8.14 -4.52
C ALA A 90 4.75 8.40 -5.67
N THR A 91 4.86 7.59 -6.72
CA THR A 91 3.79 7.41 -7.71
C THR A 91 2.83 6.34 -7.22
N LEU A 92 1.54 6.64 -7.19
CA LEU A 92 0.51 5.69 -6.78
C LEU A 92 -0.05 4.97 -8.01
N VAL A 93 -0.08 3.65 -7.96
CA VAL A 93 -0.72 2.79 -8.96
C VAL A 93 -1.75 1.95 -8.23
N GLY A 94 -3.00 1.98 -8.70
CA GLY A 94 -4.08 1.29 -8.02
C GLY A 94 -5.05 0.65 -9.01
N LEU A 95 -5.53 -0.55 -8.66
CA LEU A 95 -6.57 -1.25 -9.41
C LEU A 95 -7.91 -1.12 -8.69
N SER A 96 -8.96 -0.68 -9.39
CA SER A 96 -10.32 -0.55 -8.83
C SER A 96 -10.31 0.29 -7.54
N ILE A 97 -10.70 -0.27 -6.38
CA ILE A 97 -10.67 0.42 -5.09
C ILE A 97 -9.27 0.96 -4.76
N GLY A 98 -8.19 0.24 -5.11
CA GLY A 98 -6.82 0.75 -4.95
C GLY A 98 -6.58 2.03 -5.75
N GLY A 99 -7.20 2.15 -6.93
CA GLY A 99 -7.15 3.36 -7.76
C GLY A 99 -8.01 4.49 -7.20
N MET A 100 -9.14 4.17 -6.57
CA MET A 100 -9.98 5.16 -5.88
C MET A 100 -9.27 5.73 -4.65
N ILE A 101 -8.62 4.88 -3.86
CA ILE A 101 -7.79 5.30 -2.70
C ILE A 101 -6.65 6.19 -3.19
N ALA A 102 -5.96 5.82 -4.26
CA ALA A 102 -4.87 6.62 -4.82
C ALA A 102 -5.31 8.03 -5.25
N GLN A 103 -6.46 8.14 -5.93
CA GLN A 103 -7.02 9.42 -6.34
C GLN A 103 -7.45 10.26 -5.14
N HIS A 104 -8.13 9.65 -4.16
CA HIS A 104 -8.52 10.35 -2.94
C HIS A 104 -7.31 10.86 -2.16
N PHE A 105 -6.31 10.00 -1.96
CA PHE A 105 -5.05 10.38 -1.29
C PHE A 105 -4.36 11.56 -1.96
N ALA A 106 -4.30 11.58 -3.29
CA ALA A 106 -3.67 12.65 -4.05
C ALA A 106 -4.46 13.97 -4.05
N SER A 107 -5.69 13.97 -3.54
CA SER A 107 -6.55 15.16 -3.41
C SER A 107 -6.47 15.84 -2.04
N LEU A 108 -5.83 15.19 -1.05
CA LEU A 108 -5.59 15.72 0.30
C LEU A 108 -4.41 16.71 0.30
#